data_AF-A0A9D5GRX6-F1
#
_entry.id   AF-A0A9D5GRX6-F1
#
_cell.length_a   1.000
_cell.length_b   1.000
_cell.length_c   1.000
_cell.angle_alpha   90.00
_cell.angle_beta   90.00
_cell.angle_gamma   90.00
#
_symmetry.space_group_name_H-M   'P 1'
#
loop_
_entity.id
_entity.type
_entity.pdbx_description
1 polymer ?
#
loop_
_entity_poly.entity_id
_entity_poly.type
_entity_poly.pdbx_seq_one_letter_code
_entity_poly.pdbx_strand_id
1 'polypeptide(L)'
;MTSFIFLTFLFISSFGQSEIELPIKEQFDVVTMEWIDKSEYLKTYSGINEYCQNPVFRKSVDRVLTSIHQYDSLIISTLNDPTAYFNWDAKEERKTLSDIASMETGYSTHAFIDKMRDACIFRNEIESNAKNLRNGVGYESYDAKIVLLETDVIRYLNKIDKLVVKINDHLHVLDIDLSQ
;
A
#
# COMPACT_ATOMS: atom_id res chain seq x y z
N MET A 1 -3.78 -43.32 53.54
CA MET A 1 -2.97 -43.34 52.30
C MET A 1 -3.91 -43.34 51.12
N THR A 2 -3.71 -42.38 50.19
CA THR A 2 -3.98 -42.45 48.73
C THR A 2 -5.41 -42.78 48.26
N SER A 3 -6.09 -42.05 47.38
CA SER A 3 -5.67 -41.12 46.33
C SER A 3 -6.88 -40.26 45.91
N PHE A 4 -6.61 -38.99 45.61
CA PHE A 4 -7.49 -38.10 44.86
C PHE A 4 -7.09 -38.17 43.39
N ILE A 5 -8.03 -38.44 42.47
CA ILE A 5 -7.91 -38.10 41.05
C ILE A 5 -9.26 -37.56 40.58
N PHE A 6 -9.39 -36.25 40.54
CA PHE A 6 -10.49 -35.55 39.86
C PHE A 6 -10.03 -35.31 38.42
N LEU A 7 -10.71 -35.95 37.46
CA LEU A 7 -10.44 -35.81 36.04
C LEU A 7 -11.47 -34.82 35.47
N THR A 8 -11.13 -33.53 35.45
CA THR A 8 -11.93 -32.50 34.78
C THR A 8 -11.54 -32.45 33.30
N PHE A 9 -12.40 -33.01 32.44
CA PHE A 9 -12.38 -32.78 31.00
C PHE A 9 -12.73 -31.31 30.71
N LEU A 10 -11.74 -30.52 30.33
CA LEU A 10 -11.95 -29.21 29.73
C LEU A 10 -12.43 -29.42 28.28
N PHE A 11 -13.72 -29.26 28.06
CA PHE A 11 -14.27 -29.04 26.72
C PHE A 11 -13.77 -27.69 26.22
N ILE A 12 -12.77 -27.71 25.36
CA ILE A 12 -12.39 -26.55 24.56
C ILE A 12 -13.42 -26.48 23.43
N SER A 13 -14.48 -25.70 23.64
CA SER A 13 -15.35 -25.26 22.55
C SER A 13 -14.52 -24.33 21.65
N SER A 14 -13.95 -24.90 20.59
CA SER A 14 -13.46 -24.11 19.46
C SER A 14 -14.67 -23.47 18.79
N PHE A 15 -14.98 -22.23 19.15
CA PHE A 15 -15.76 -21.37 18.28
C PHE A 15 -14.89 -21.06 17.07
N GLY A 16 -15.05 -21.84 16.00
CA GLY A 16 -14.60 -21.43 14.68
C GLY A 16 -15.38 -20.18 14.31
N GLN A 17 -14.75 -19.02 14.52
CA GLN A 17 -15.26 -17.76 14.01
C GLN A 17 -15.04 -17.85 12.50
N SER A 18 -16.11 -18.15 11.74
CA SER A 18 -16.08 -17.89 10.30
C SER A 18 -16.03 -16.38 10.16
N GLU A 19 -14.82 -15.82 10.06
CA GLU A 19 -14.67 -14.48 9.54
C GLU A 19 -15.33 -14.51 8.16
N ILE A 20 -16.37 -13.69 8.00
CA ILE A 20 -16.96 -13.45 6.69
C ILE A 20 -15.85 -12.74 5.90
N GLU A 21 -15.17 -13.49 5.05
CA GLU A 21 -14.13 -12.95 4.18
C GLU A 21 -14.83 -12.02 3.16
N LEU A 22 -14.43 -10.75 3.14
CA LEU A 22 -15.02 -9.76 2.25
C LEU A 22 -14.72 -10.15 0.78
N PRO A 23 -15.58 -9.80 -0.19
CA PRO A 23 -15.25 -9.94 -1.61
C PRO A 23 -13.95 -9.19 -1.96
N ILE A 24 -13.19 -9.69 -2.95
CA ILE A 24 -11.91 -9.09 -3.36
C ILE A 24 -12.04 -7.59 -3.68
N LYS A 25 -13.11 -7.19 -4.34
CA LYS A 25 -13.41 -5.78 -4.62
C LYS A 25 -13.52 -4.94 -3.35
N GLU A 26 -14.27 -5.40 -2.34
CA GLU A 26 -14.38 -4.70 -1.05
C GLU A 26 -13.05 -4.69 -0.28
N GLN A 27 -12.26 -5.76 -0.37
CA GLN A 27 -10.92 -5.78 0.21
C GLN A 27 -9.99 -4.78 -0.49
N PHE A 28 -10.07 -4.68 -1.82
CA PHE A 28 -9.28 -3.73 -2.61
C PHE A 28 -9.67 -2.27 -2.33
N ASP A 29 -10.97 -2.00 -2.11
CA ASP A 29 -11.45 -0.69 -1.65
C ASP A 29 -10.79 -0.27 -0.34
N VAL A 30 -10.73 -1.17 0.64
CA VAL A 30 -10.14 -0.90 1.95
C VAL A 30 -8.67 -0.53 1.81
N VAL A 31 -7.89 -1.32 1.08
CA VAL A 31 -6.46 -1.02 0.91
C VAL A 31 -6.22 0.20 0.02
N THR A 32 -7.11 0.49 -0.93
CA THR A 32 -7.06 1.71 -1.73
C THR A 32 -7.26 2.94 -0.84
N MET A 33 -8.27 2.94 0.03
CA MET A 33 -8.51 4.03 0.97
C MET A 33 -7.34 4.21 1.94
N GLU A 34 -6.83 3.12 2.50
CA GLU A 34 -5.68 3.18 3.41
C GLU A 34 -4.43 3.72 2.69
N TRP A 35 -4.20 3.30 1.45
CA TRP A 35 -3.09 3.79 0.63
C TRP A 35 -3.20 5.30 0.40
N ILE A 36 -4.36 5.79 -0.01
CA ILE A 36 -4.56 7.22 -0.27
C ILE A 36 -4.32 8.05 1.00
N ASP A 37 -4.81 7.61 2.16
CA ASP A 37 -4.55 8.27 3.45
C ASP A 37 -3.03 8.34 3.75
N LYS A 38 -2.33 7.21 3.63
CA LYS A 38 -0.88 7.15 3.86
C LYS A 38 -0.11 8.00 2.85
N SER A 39 -0.48 7.94 1.58
CA SER A 39 0.13 8.67 0.48
C SER A 39 0.02 10.17 0.70
N GLU A 40 -1.17 10.67 1.04
CA GLU A 40 -1.39 12.10 1.35
C GLU A 40 -0.49 12.58 2.48
N TYR A 41 -0.30 11.79 3.53
CA TYR A 41 0.62 12.18 4.60
C TYR A 41 2.09 12.15 4.14
N LEU A 42 2.50 11.13 3.40
CA LEU A 42 3.86 10.99 2.85
C LEU A 42 4.24 12.07 1.84
N LYS A 43 3.27 12.78 1.26
CA LYS A 43 3.51 13.94 0.39
C LYS A 43 4.05 15.16 1.14
N THR A 44 4.05 15.14 2.46
CA THR A 44 4.56 16.22 3.31
C THR A 44 5.92 15.88 3.89
N TYR A 45 6.73 16.89 4.21
CA TYR A 45 8.01 16.71 4.90
C TYR A 45 7.85 16.00 6.23
N SER A 46 6.75 16.27 6.95
CA SER A 46 6.42 15.57 8.20
C SER A 46 6.21 14.08 7.98
N GLY A 47 5.45 13.68 6.95
CA GLY A 47 5.22 12.28 6.63
C GLY A 47 6.48 11.58 6.14
N ILE A 48 7.30 12.23 5.32
CA ILE A 48 8.61 11.70 4.89
C ILE A 48 9.51 11.50 6.12
N ASN A 49 9.58 12.51 7.00
CA ASN A 49 10.34 12.42 8.24
C ASN A 49 9.88 11.24 9.11
N GLU A 50 8.57 11.09 9.29
CA GLU A 50 7.98 10.00 10.06
C GLU A 50 8.32 8.64 9.43
N TYR A 51 8.23 8.50 8.11
CA TYR A 51 8.62 7.26 7.41
C TYR A 51 10.09 6.91 7.64
N CYS A 52 10.97 7.91 7.62
CA CYS A 52 12.40 7.69 7.81
C CYS A 52 12.74 7.30 9.26
N GLN A 53 12.10 7.93 10.23
CA GLN A 53 12.49 7.82 11.64
C GLN A 53 11.66 6.82 12.45
N ASN A 54 10.41 6.55 12.05
CA ASN A 54 9.52 5.65 12.75
C ASN A 54 9.39 4.31 12.00
N PRO A 55 10.02 3.22 12.49
CA PRO A 55 9.94 1.92 11.85
C PRO A 55 8.54 1.30 11.86
N VAL A 56 7.66 1.72 12.79
CA VAL A 56 6.26 1.26 12.83
C VAL A 56 5.47 1.89 11.69
N PHE A 57 5.56 3.21 11.54
CA PHE A 57 4.89 3.91 10.44
C PHE A 57 5.41 3.44 9.08
N ARG A 58 6.74 3.33 8.91
CA ARG A 58 7.35 2.74 7.71
C ARG A 58 6.75 1.38 7.35
N LYS A 59 6.74 0.45 8.30
CA LYS A 59 6.17 -0.90 8.09
C LYS A 59 4.69 -0.87 7.76
N SER A 60 3.91 0.05 8.32
CA SER A 60 2.49 0.18 7.97
C SER A 60 2.31 0.59 6.51
N VAL A 61 3.07 1.58 6.04
CA VAL A 61 3.04 2.02 4.63
C VAL A 61 3.47 0.89 3.69
N ASP A 62 4.62 0.25 3.98
CA ASP A 62 5.15 -0.82 3.13
C ASP A 62 4.17 -2.01 3.04
N ARG A 63 3.44 -2.29 4.13
CA ARG A 63 2.41 -3.33 4.17
C ARG A 63 1.23 -3.02 3.27
N VAL A 64 0.70 -1.79 3.32
CA VAL A 64 -0.45 -1.40 2.49
C VAL A 64 -0.12 -1.58 1.02
N LEU A 65 1.06 -1.10 0.58
CA LEU A 65 1.48 -1.27 -0.81
C LEU A 65 1.70 -2.74 -1.17
N THR A 66 2.26 -3.54 -0.26
CA THR A 66 2.39 -4.99 -0.45
C THR A 66 1.03 -5.67 -0.61
N SER A 67 0.03 -5.27 0.18
CA SER A 67 -1.33 -5.79 0.08
C SER A 67 -1.97 -5.45 -1.26
N ILE A 68 -1.77 -4.22 -1.78
CA ILE A 68 -2.22 -3.87 -3.14
C ILE A 68 -1.65 -4.83 -4.18
N HIS A 69 -0.33 -5.06 -4.19
CA HIS A 69 0.30 -6.00 -5.12
C HIS A 69 -0.15 -7.46 -4.94
N GLN A 70 -0.49 -7.87 -3.72
CA GLN A 70 -1.08 -9.18 -3.46
C GLN A 70 -2.46 -9.30 -4.10
N TYR A 71 -3.31 -8.28 -3.96
CA TYR A 71 -4.61 -8.27 -4.62
C TYR A 71 -4.49 -8.15 -6.13
N ASP A 72 -3.56 -7.38 -6.67
CA ASP A 72 -3.27 -7.33 -8.12
C ASP A 72 -3.02 -8.73 -8.69
N SER A 73 -2.24 -9.55 -7.96
CA SER A 73 -2.00 -10.95 -8.33
C SER A 73 -3.27 -11.80 -8.29
N LEU A 74 -4.13 -11.61 -7.29
CA LEU A 74 -5.42 -12.31 -7.19
C LEU A 74 -6.37 -11.89 -8.32
N ILE A 75 -6.47 -10.59 -8.61
CA ILE A 75 -7.28 -10.05 -9.70
C ILE A 75 -6.83 -10.63 -11.03
N ILE A 76 -5.52 -10.67 -11.31
CA ILE A 76 -4.98 -11.32 -12.51
C ILE A 76 -5.41 -12.79 -12.58
N SER A 77 -5.32 -13.53 -11.48
CA SER A 77 -5.72 -14.94 -11.44
C SER A 77 -7.21 -15.10 -11.74
N THR A 78 -8.05 -14.23 -11.19
CA THR A 78 -9.50 -14.22 -11.41
C THR A 78 -9.86 -13.89 -12.85
N LEU A 79 -9.21 -12.88 -13.43
CA LEU A 79 -9.47 -12.48 -14.82
C LEU A 79 -9.05 -13.57 -15.83
N ASN A 80 -8.03 -14.36 -15.49
CA ASN A 80 -7.52 -15.43 -16.35
C ASN A 80 -8.14 -16.81 -16.05
N ASP A 81 -9.08 -16.93 -15.11
CA ASP A 81 -9.68 -18.21 -14.76
C ASP A 81 -10.67 -18.67 -15.86
N PRO A 82 -10.36 -19.76 -16.61
CA PRO A 82 -11.22 -20.25 -17.68
C PRO A 82 -12.52 -20.88 -17.17
N THR A 83 -12.64 -21.13 -15.87
CA THR A 83 -13.83 -21.70 -15.23
C THR A 83 -14.77 -20.64 -14.67
N ALA A 84 -14.33 -19.38 -14.65
CA ALA A 84 -15.11 -18.27 -14.17
C ALA A 84 -16.19 -17.90 -15.22
N TYR A 85 -17.47 -18.04 -14.83
CA TYR A 85 -18.61 -17.73 -15.70
C TYR A 85 -18.98 -16.25 -15.60
N PHE A 86 -18.10 -15.37 -16.07
CA PHE A 86 -18.37 -13.93 -16.14
C PHE A 86 -18.44 -13.46 -17.60
N ASN A 87 -19.39 -12.57 -17.90
CA ASN A 87 -19.50 -11.91 -19.19
C ASN A 87 -18.93 -10.49 -19.10
N TRP A 88 -17.63 -10.38 -18.86
CA TRP A 88 -16.94 -9.11 -18.75
C TRP A 88 -16.73 -8.44 -20.10
N ASP A 89 -16.70 -7.10 -20.11
CA ASP A 89 -16.29 -6.36 -21.28
C ASP A 89 -14.78 -6.57 -21.53
N ALA A 90 -14.44 -7.25 -22.63
CA ALA A 90 -13.06 -7.59 -22.96
C ALA A 90 -12.14 -6.37 -23.19
N LYS A 91 -12.69 -5.17 -23.40
CA LYS A 91 -11.88 -3.94 -23.45
C LYS A 91 -11.55 -3.47 -22.05
N GLU A 92 -12.48 -3.57 -21.12
CA GLU A 92 -12.26 -3.22 -19.71
C GLU A 92 -11.28 -4.18 -19.03
N GLU A 93 -11.46 -5.50 -19.20
CA GLU A 93 -10.52 -6.52 -18.71
C GLU A 93 -9.07 -6.22 -19.14
N ARG A 94 -8.85 -5.93 -20.43
CA ARG A 94 -7.53 -5.60 -20.96
C ARG A 94 -6.95 -4.32 -20.36
N LYS A 95 -7.78 -3.32 -20.06
CA LYS A 95 -7.31 -2.11 -19.38
C LYS A 95 -6.89 -2.42 -17.95
N THR A 96 -7.70 -3.18 -17.21
CA THR A 96 -7.38 -3.63 -15.85
C THR A 96 -6.02 -4.32 -15.81
N LEU A 97 -5.82 -5.32 -16.67
CA LEU A 97 -4.56 -6.05 -16.76
C LEU A 97 -3.39 -5.14 -17.14
N SER A 98 -3.60 -4.17 -18.03
CA SER A 98 -2.57 -3.20 -18.43
C SER A 98 -2.19 -2.22 -17.32
N ASP A 99 -3.16 -1.76 -16.54
CA ASP A 99 -2.93 -0.85 -15.42
C ASP A 99 -2.24 -1.61 -14.27
N ILE A 100 -2.64 -2.85 -13.97
CA ILE A 100 -1.93 -3.73 -13.01
C ILE A 100 -0.50 -4.00 -13.47
N ALA A 101 -0.29 -4.35 -14.76
CA ALA A 101 1.07 -4.56 -15.27
C ALA A 101 1.96 -3.30 -15.13
N SER A 102 1.37 -2.11 -15.28
CA SER A 102 2.08 -0.84 -15.06
C SER A 102 2.42 -0.62 -13.59
N MET A 103 1.54 -1.03 -12.68
CA MET A 103 1.76 -1.01 -11.23
C MET A 103 2.91 -1.94 -10.84
N GLU A 104 2.86 -3.21 -11.25
CA GLU A 104 3.86 -4.23 -10.96
C GLU A 104 5.26 -3.90 -11.49
N THR A 105 5.34 -3.35 -12.70
CA THR A 105 6.64 -3.08 -13.36
C THR A 105 7.24 -1.73 -12.97
N GLY A 106 6.40 -0.70 -12.81
CA GLY A 106 6.86 0.67 -12.56
C GLY A 106 6.93 1.04 -11.08
N TYR A 107 6.14 0.38 -10.24
CA TYR A 107 5.87 0.81 -8.86
C TYR A 107 5.78 -0.35 -7.86
N SER A 108 6.52 -1.44 -8.12
CA SER A 108 6.64 -2.55 -7.16
C SER A 108 7.01 -2.06 -5.75
N THR A 109 6.65 -2.84 -4.72
CA THR A 109 7.05 -2.58 -3.32
C THR A 109 8.55 -2.29 -3.20
N HIS A 110 9.39 -3.02 -3.95
CA HIS A 110 10.84 -2.79 -3.94
C HIS A 110 11.22 -1.41 -4.51
N ALA A 111 10.65 -1.04 -5.66
CA ALA A 111 10.89 0.26 -6.27
C ALA A 111 10.44 1.41 -5.36
N PHE A 112 9.31 1.24 -4.66
CA PHE A 112 8.83 2.18 -3.65
C PHE A 112 9.81 2.32 -2.49
N ILE A 113 10.25 1.20 -1.90
CA ILE A 113 11.22 1.20 -0.79
C ILE A 113 12.51 1.89 -1.19
N ASP A 114 13.03 1.62 -2.39
CA ASP A 114 14.23 2.29 -2.89
C ASP A 114 14.02 3.80 -3.03
N LYS A 115 12.89 4.22 -3.62
CA LYS A 115 12.55 5.65 -3.74
C LYS A 115 12.48 6.34 -2.38
N MET A 116 11.85 5.70 -1.40
CA MET A 116 11.74 6.25 -0.05
C MET A 116 13.06 6.21 0.70
N ARG A 117 13.94 5.22 0.45
CA ARG A 117 15.31 5.22 0.98
C ARG A 117 16.08 6.43 0.48
N ASP A 118 16.00 6.75 -0.81
CA ASP A 118 16.65 7.92 -1.40
C ASP A 118 16.09 9.23 -0.78
N ALA A 119 14.78 9.31 -0.58
CA ALA A 119 14.13 10.41 0.12
C ALA A 119 14.67 10.56 1.56
N CYS A 120 14.87 9.46 2.29
CA CYS A 120 15.45 9.48 3.63
C CYS A 120 16.91 9.90 3.66
N ILE A 121 17.71 9.49 2.67
CA ILE A 121 19.10 9.97 2.52
C ILE A 121 19.10 11.49 2.34
N PHE A 122 18.28 12.00 1.41
CA PHE A 122 18.22 13.43 1.15
C PHE A 122 17.70 14.22 2.35
N ARG A 123 16.67 13.72 3.05
CA ARG A 123 16.20 14.29 4.32
C ARG A 123 17.32 14.37 5.37
N ASN A 124 18.14 13.33 5.49
CA ASN A 124 19.25 13.33 6.45
C ASN A 124 20.33 14.34 6.06
N GLU A 125 20.60 14.54 4.77
CA GLU A 125 21.50 15.59 4.29
C GLU A 125 20.98 16.99 4.66
N ILE A 126 19.68 17.23 4.49
CA ILE A 126 19.03 18.50 4.89
C ILE A 126 19.24 18.75 6.38
N GLU A 127 18.90 17.78 7.23
CA GLU A 127 19.00 17.96 8.68
C GLU A 127 20.44 18.06 9.19
N SER A 128 21.35 17.26 8.64
CA SER A 128 22.77 17.33 9.03
C SER A 128 23.40 18.69 8.69
N ASN A 129 22.87 19.40 7.70
CA ASN A 129 23.33 20.71 7.26
C ASN A 129 22.38 21.86 7.68
N ALA A 130 21.38 21.62 8.53
CA ALA A 130 20.29 22.55 8.79
C ALA A 130 20.76 23.95 9.19
N LYS A 131 21.80 24.05 10.03
CA LYS A 131 22.37 25.34 10.46
C LYS A 131 22.89 26.18 9.28
N ASN A 132 23.57 25.54 8.32
CA ASN A 132 24.12 26.22 7.15
C ASN A 132 23.00 26.58 6.18
N LEU A 133 22.09 25.64 5.93
CA LEU A 133 20.96 25.82 5.02
C LEU A 133 19.99 26.91 5.48
N ARG A 134 19.81 27.11 6.79
CA ARG A 134 18.97 28.20 7.33
C ARG A 134 19.53 29.60 7.05
N ASN A 135 20.83 29.71 6.79
CA ASN A 135 21.46 30.96 6.34
C ASN A 135 21.59 31.03 4.81
N GLY A 136 21.20 29.95 4.12
CA GLY A 136 21.21 29.87 2.65
C GLY A 136 20.08 30.68 2.03
N VAL A 137 20.23 31.03 0.76
CA VAL A 137 19.23 31.75 -0.03
C VAL A 137 18.89 30.95 -1.30
N GLY A 138 17.68 31.14 -1.81
CA GLY A 138 17.22 30.45 -3.01
C GLY A 138 17.24 28.93 -2.83
N TYR A 139 17.74 28.21 -3.84
CA TYR A 139 17.74 26.74 -3.88
C TYR A 139 18.67 26.05 -2.85
N GLU A 140 19.52 26.83 -2.18
CA GLU A 140 20.38 26.37 -1.08
C GLU A 140 19.81 26.69 0.30
N SER A 141 18.60 27.27 0.37
CA SER A 141 17.92 27.46 1.66
C SER A 141 17.32 26.15 2.16
N TYR A 142 17.18 26.06 3.49
CA TYR A 142 16.56 24.90 4.15
C TYR A 142 15.16 24.61 3.60
N ASP A 143 14.31 25.63 3.51
CA ASP A 143 12.94 25.51 3.01
C ASP A 143 12.90 25.08 1.54
N ALA A 144 13.82 25.57 0.70
CA ALA A 144 13.87 25.16 -0.69
C ALA A 144 14.26 23.68 -0.84
N LYS A 145 15.19 23.16 -0.02
CA LYS A 145 15.53 21.73 -0.03
C LYS A 145 14.35 20.86 0.41
N ILE A 146 13.58 21.31 1.41
CA ILE A 146 12.34 20.63 1.82
C ILE A 146 11.37 20.55 0.66
N VAL A 147 11.08 21.67 -0.02
CA VAL A 147 10.15 21.71 -1.16
C VAL A 147 10.63 20.81 -2.30
N LEU A 148 11.94 20.75 -2.56
CA LEU A 148 12.50 19.85 -3.58
C LEU A 148 12.27 18.38 -3.22
N LEU A 149 12.50 17.99 -1.97
CA LEU A 149 12.25 16.64 -1.47
C LEU A 149 10.76 16.27 -1.56
N GLU A 150 9.87 17.14 -1.05
CA GLU A 150 8.43 16.94 -1.11
C GLU A 150 7.96 16.80 -2.56
N THR A 151 8.38 17.70 -3.46
CA THR A 151 7.97 17.68 -4.87
C THR A 151 8.37 16.37 -5.56
N ASP A 152 9.56 15.85 -5.25
CA ASP A 152 10.07 14.60 -5.82
C ASP A 152 9.26 13.39 -5.33
N VAL A 153 8.95 13.33 -4.04
CA VAL A 153 8.10 12.28 -3.44
C VAL A 153 6.65 12.39 -3.95
N ILE A 154 6.06 13.59 -3.96
CA ILE A 154 4.72 13.86 -4.49
C ILE A 154 4.57 13.36 -5.92
N ARG A 155 5.54 13.66 -6.79
CA ARG A 155 5.49 13.23 -8.20
C ARG A 155 5.46 11.71 -8.32
N TYR A 156 6.18 11.01 -7.46
CA TYR A 156 6.21 9.56 -7.46
C TYR A 156 4.89 8.97 -6.92
N LEU A 157 4.45 9.43 -5.75
CA LEU A 157 3.22 8.96 -5.09
C LEU A 157 1.97 9.20 -5.94
N ASN A 158 1.84 10.37 -6.57
CA ASN A 158 0.69 10.67 -7.44
C ASN A 158 0.53 9.69 -8.61
N LYS A 159 1.60 9.04 -9.07
CA LYS A 159 1.51 8.02 -10.12
C LYS A 159 0.96 6.70 -9.56
N ILE A 160 1.36 6.34 -8.35
CA ILE A 160 0.83 5.17 -7.65
C ILE A 160 -0.65 5.39 -7.34
N ASP A 161 -1.00 6.51 -6.70
CA ASP A 161 -2.40 6.84 -6.35
C ASP A 161 -3.32 6.73 -7.56
N LYS A 162 -2.87 7.29 -8.69
CA LYS A 162 -3.64 7.25 -9.93
C LYS A 162 -3.84 5.82 -10.44
N LEU A 163 -2.83 4.97 -10.36
CA LEU A 163 -2.94 3.57 -10.80
C LEU A 163 -3.86 2.78 -9.86
N VAL A 164 -3.66 2.88 -8.55
CA VAL A 164 -4.46 2.18 -7.54
C VAL A 164 -5.94 2.56 -7.67
N VAL A 165 -6.25 3.85 -7.79
CA VAL A 165 -7.64 4.33 -7.99
C VAL A 165 -8.21 3.80 -9.31
N LYS A 166 -7.45 3.82 -10.41
CA LYS A 166 -7.92 3.30 -11.71
C LYS A 166 -8.20 1.81 -11.66
N ILE A 167 -7.33 1.03 -11.02
CA ILE A 167 -7.54 -0.40 -10.81
C ILE A 167 -8.81 -0.61 -9.99
N ASN A 168 -9.00 0.12 -8.90
CA ASN A 168 -10.21 0.02 -8.09
C ASN A 168 -11.49 0.34 -8.89
N ASP A 169 -11.47 1.41 -9.68
CA ASP A 169 -12.57 1.78 -10.57
C ASP A 169 -12.88 0.65 -11.57
N HIS A 170 -11.85 0.00 -12.12
CA HIS A 170 -12.01 -1.13 -13.03
C HIS A 170 -12.68 -2.34 -12.35
N LEU A 171 -12.33 -2.64 -11.10
CA LEU A 171 -12.96 -3.73 -10.33
C LEU A 171 -14.46 -3.48 -10.14
N HIS A 172 -14.85 -2.22 -9.93
CA HIS A 172 -16.25 -1.82 -9.82
C HIS A 172 -17.02 -1.96 -11.13
N VAL A 173 -16.38 -1.63 -12.26
CA VAL A 173 -17.00 -1.76 -13.59
C VAL A 173 -17.14 -3.23 -13.99
N LEU A 174 -16.14 -4.06 -13.66
CA LEU A 174 -16.15 -5.49 -13.95
C LEU A 174 -17.02 -6.29 -12.98
N ASP A 175 -17.46 -5.68 -11.87
CA ASP A 175 -18.23 -6.33 -10.81
C ASP A 175 -17.56 -7.61 -10.30
N ILE A 176 -16.27 -7.52 -9.98
CA ILE A 176 -15.49 -8.64 -9.47
C ILE A 176 -15.85 -8.88 -8.00
N ASP A 177 -16.97 -9.56 -7.78
CA ASP A 177 -17.39 -10.05 -6.46
C ASP A 177 -17.04 -11.54 -6.36
N LEU A 178 -15.90 -11.84 -5.75
CA LEU A 178 -15.56 -13.21 -5.38
C LEU A 178 -15.94 -13.45 -3.93
N SER A 179 -17.14 -13.98 -3.69
CA SER A 179 -17.40 -14.75 -2.47
C SER A 179 -16.77 -16.13 -2.65
N GLN A 180 -15.70 -16.44 -1.92
CA GLN A 180 -15.29 -17.83 -1.73
C GLN A 180 -16.29 -18.57 -0.84
#